data_AF-A0A6H1R6I1-F1
#
_entry.id   AF-A0A6H1R6I1-F1
#
_cell.length_a   1.000
_cell.length_b   1.000
_cell.length_c   1.000
_cell.angle_alpha   90.00
_cell.angle_beta   90.00
_cell.angle_gamma   90.00
#
_symmetry.space_group_name_H-M   'P 1'
#
loop_
_entity.id
_entity.type
_entity.pdbx_description
1 polymer ?
#
loop_
_entity_poly.entity_id
_entity_poly.type
_entity_poly.pdbx_seq_one_letter_code
_entity_poly.pdbx_strand_id
1 'polypeptide(L)'
;MAAPLPQPHTRDDAERIADSAHEAFGGCTGLTIGNSRVVHGVTWRDWLPGLQLPAPRCRQGFSGHGVLGELRPTSWTVTCKRCCKLLDEQPALGLVFPADAPIQPVLWTP
;
A
#
# COMPACT_ATOMS: atom_id res chain seq x y z
N MET A 1 2.23 0.05 -27.20
CA MET A 1 1.02 0.89 -27.12
C MET A 1 0.13 0.28 -26.06
N ALA A 2 -0.06 0.91 -24.90
CA ALA A 2 -0.90 0.35 -23.83
C ALA A 2 -2.36 0.63 -24.17
N ALA A 3 -3.18 -0.42 -24.24
CA ALA A 3 -4.62 -0.30 -24.48
C ALA A 3 -5.29 0.40 -23.27
N PRO A 4 -6.31 1.25 -23.48
CA PRO A 4 -7.08 1.83 -22.39
C PRO A 4 -7.84 0.71 -21.67
N LEU A 5 -7.95 0.84 -20.35
CA LEU A 5 -8.76 -0.11 -19.59
C LEU A 5 -10.23 0.05 -19.92
N PRO A 6 -10.96 -1.07 -20.00
CA PRO A 6 -12.41 -0.99 -19.90
C PRO A 6 -12.74 -0.35 -18.55
N GLN A 7 -13.58 0.68 -18.57
CA GLN A 7 -14.30 1.04 -17.35
C GLN A 7 -15.05 -0.21 -16.89
N PRO A 8 -15.08 -0.56 -15.58
CA PRO A 8 -15.82 -1.71 -15.13
C PRO A 8 -17.29 -1.47 -15.48
N HIS A 9 -17.74 -2.12 -16.54
CA HIS A 9 -19.11 -2.04 -17.02
C HIS A 9 -19.98 -3.05 -16.26
N THR A 10 -19.34 -3.97 -15.53
CA THR A 10 -19.95 -4.94 -14.63
C THR A 10 -19.21 -5.03 -13.29
N ARG A 11 -19.85 -5.66 -12.31
CA ARG A 11 -19.24 -5.98 -11.01
C ARG A 11 -18.05 -6.94 -11.16
N ASP A 12 -18.19 -7.96 -12.01
CA ASP A 12 -17.16 -8.96 -12.28
C ASP A 12 -15.87 -8.31 -12.84
N ASP A 13 -16.00 -7.26 -13.67
CA ASP A 13 -14.84 -6.49 -14.13
C ASP A 13 -14.11 -5.83 -12.97
N ALA A 14 -14.85 -5.22 -12.04
CA ALA A 14 -14.26 -4.54 -10.90
C ALA A 14 -13.56 -5.52 -9.95
N GLU A 15 -14.14 -6.71 -9.76
CA GLU A 15 -13.54 -7.79 -8.98
C GLU A 15 -12.22 -8.25 -9.62
N ARG A 16 -12.21 -8.50 -10.94
CA ARG A 16 -10.96 -8.84 -11.66
C ARG A 16 -9.89 -7.75 -11.55
N ILE A 17 -10.28 -6.48 -11.59
CA ILE A 17 -9.35 -5.36 -11.42
C ILE A 17 -8.79 -5.34 -9.99
N ALA A 18 -9.63 -5.54 -8.98
CA ALA A 18 -9.21 -5.59 -7.59
C ALA A 18 -8.26 -6.77 -7.32
N ASP A 19 -8.59 -7.97 -7.81
CA ASP A 19 -7.73 -9.15 -7.69
C ASP A 19 -6.38 -8.94 -8.35
N SER A 20 -6.37 -8.42 -9.59
CA SER A 20 -5.13 -8.09 -10.30
C SER A 20 -4.27 -7.07 -9.52
N ALA A 21 -4.91 -6.13 -8.83
CA ALA A 21 -4.21 -5.16 -8.00
C ALA A 21 -3.62 -5.81 -6.75
N HIS A 22 -4.36 -6.70 -6.08
CA HIS A 22 -3.89 -7.46 -4.93
C HIS A 22 -2.72 -8.39 -5.29
N GLU A 23 -2.75 -9.03 -6.45
CA GLU A 23 -1.63 -9.82 -6.95
C GLU A 23 -0.40 -8.94 -7.24
N ALA A 24 -0.58 -7.80 -7.92
CA ALA A 24 0.54 -6.93 -8.30
C ALA A 24 1.18 -6.17 -7.12
N PHE A 25 0.38 -5.77 -6.13
CA PHE A 25 0.83 -4.98 -4.98
C PHE A 25 0.97 -5.81 -3.69
N GLY A 26 0.61 -7.09 -3.72
CA GLY A 26 0.79 -8.02 -2.61
C GLY A 26 2.24 -8.08 -2.15
N GLY A 27 2.49 -7.66 -0.90
CA GLY A 27 3.84 -7.61 -0.33
C GLY A 27 4.69 -6.41 -0.73
N CYS A 28 4.19 -5.50 -1.58
CA CYS A 28 4.92 -4.28 -1.94
C CYS A 28 4.71 -3.18 -0.91
N THR A 29 5.80 -2.60 -0.41
CA THR A 29 5.75 -1.44 0.50
C THR A 29 5.77 -0.11 -0.24
N GLY A 30 6.22 -0.12 -1.51
CA GLY A 30 6.41 1.08 -2.33
C GLY A 30 5.62 1.04 -3.63
N LEU A 31 5.30 2.24 -4.14
CA LEU A 31 4.80 2.45 -5.50
C LEU A 31 5.39 3.72 -6.11
N THR A 32 5.48 3.79 -7.43
CA THR A 32 5.75 5.04 -8.16
C THR A 32 4.54 5.45 -9.00
N ILE A 33 4.46 6.74 -9.31
CA ILE A 33 3.37 7.32 -10.10
C ILE A 33 3.92 7.74 -11.47
N GLY A 34 3.36 7.18 -12.54
CA GLY A 34 3.75 7.45 -13.93
C GLY A 34 5.24 7.19 -14.17
N ASN A 35 5.96 8.21 -14.64
CA ASN A 35 7.41 8.16 -14.86
C ASN A 35 8.23 8.80 -13.72
N SER A 36 7.59 9.10 -12.58
CA SER A 36 8.27 9.69 -11.43
C SER A 36 9.20 8.68 -10.76
N ARG A 37 10.37 9.17 -10.31
CA ARG A 37 11.29 8.41 -9.45
C ARG A 37 10.94 8.53 -7.96
N VAL A 38 9.90 9.28 -7.62
CA VAL A 38 9.43 9.41 -6.24
C VAL A 38 8.66 8.15 -5.86
N VAL A 39 9.12 7.50 -4.80
CA VAL A 39 8.51 6.28 -4.25
C VAL A 39 7.59 6.68 -3.11
N HIS A 40 6.33 6.31 -3.22
CA HIS A 40 5.30 6.52 -2.22
C HIS A 40 5.06 5.22 -1.45
N GLY A 41 4.67 5.32 -0.18
CA GLY A 41 4.16 4.16 0.55
C GLY A 41 2.81 3.72 -0.02
N VAL A 42 2.58 2.41 -0.05
CA VAL A 42 1.30 1.82 -0.47
C VAL A 42 0.29 1.86 0.68
N THR A 43 -0.96 2.17 0.39
CA THR A 43 -2.11 1.95 1.28
C THR A 43 -3.27 1.40 0.46
N TRP A 44 -4.10 0.56 1.08
CA TRP A 44 -5.34 0.08 0.47
C TRP A 44 -6.47 1.05 0.80
N ARG A 45 -7.32 1.34 -0.20
CA ARG A 45 -8.49 2.22 -0.05
C ARG A 45 -9.70 1.60 -0.71
N ASP A 46 -10.86 1.81 -0.11
CA ASP A 46 -12.14 1.41 -0.69
C ASP A 46 -12.37 2.14 -2.01
N TRP A 47 -12.68 1.36 -3.04
CA TRP A 47 -13.01 1.86 -4.38
C TRP A 47 -14.49 1.64 -4.68
N LEU A 48 -14.98 0.43 -4.41
CA LEU A 48 -16.38 0.02 -4.49
C LEU A 48 -16.73 -0.78 -3.23
N PRO A 49 -18.02 -1.02 -2.92
CA PRO A 49 -18.38 -1.81 -1.75
C PRO A 49 -17.69 -3.19 -1.77
N GLY A 50 -16.85 -3.44 -0.76
CA GLY A 50 -16.08 -4.68 -0.64
C GLY A 50 -14.86 -4.82 -1.56
N LEU A 51 -14.53 -3.81 -2.38
CA LEU A 51 -13.36 -3.82 -3.27
C LEU A 51 -12.41 -2.67 -2.95
N GLN A 52 -11.13 -3.00 -2.85
CA GLN A 52 -10.07 -2.05 -2.52
C GLN A 52 -9.05 -1.94 -3.64
N LEU A 53 -8.48 -0.75 -3.79
CA LEU A 53 -7.36 -0.50 -4.69
C LEU A 53 -6.15 0.07 -3.93
N PRO A 54 -4.93 -0.20 -4.44
CA PRO A 54 -3.73 0.42 -3.91
C PRO A 54 -3.70 1.90 -4.26
N ALA A 55 -3.25 2.71 -3.31
CA ALA A 55 -3.11 4.15 -3.48
C ALA A 55 -1.86 4.66 -2.74
N PRO A 56 -1.33 5.84 -3.12
CA PRO A 56 -0.28 6.50 -2.35
C PRO A 56 -0.80 6.84 -0.95
N ARG A 57 -0.03 6.49 0.09
CA ARG A 57 -0.37 6.79 1.49
C ARG A 57 -0.62 8.29 1.74
N CYS A 58 0.11 9.14 1.04
CA CYS A 58 -0.03 10.60 1.13
C CYS A 58 -1.26 11.18 0.41
N ARG A 59 -2.12 10.35 -0.21
CA ARG A 59 -3.26 10.77 -1.04
C ARG A 59 -2.87 11.64 -2.24
N GLN A 60 -1.66 11.49 -2.76
CA GLN A 60 -1.25 12.16 -4.00
C GLN A 60 -2.22 11.74 -5.10
N GLY A 61 -2.89 12.73 -5.70
CA GLY A 61 -3.72 12.50 -6.88
C GLY A 61 -2.85 12.14 -8.07
N PHE A 62 -3.38 11.26 -8.91
CA PHE A 62 -2.83 10.88 -10.20
C PHE A 62 -4.00 10.70 -11.17
N SER A 63 -3.72 10.83 -12.46
CA SER A 63 -4.73 10.62 -13.49
C SER A 63 -4.98 9.11 -13.68
N GLY A 64 -6.22 8.67 -13.73
CA GLY A 64 -6.57 7.25 -13.94
C GLY A 64 -6.93 6.47 -12.66
N HIS A 65 -7.19 5.18 -12.82
CA HIS A 65 -7.61 4.27 -11.73
C HIS A 65 -6.43 3.62 -10.98
N GLY A 66 -5.20 3.82 -11.48
CA GLY A 66 -3.96 3.49 -10.77
C GLY A 66 -3.54 2.03 -10.95
N VAL A 67 -4.48 1.11 -11.02
CA VAL A 67 -4.26 -0.26 -11.47
C VAL A 67 -4.16 -0.22 -13.00
N LEU A 68 -3.06 -0.69 -13.57
CA LEU A 68 -2.76 -0.85 -15.01
C LEU A 68 -2.07 0.30 -15.77
N GLY A 69 -1.41 1.25 -15.10
CA GLY A 69 -0.42 2.06 -15.82
C GLY A 69 0.22 3.16 -15.00
N GLU A 70 -0.59 3.86 -14.20
CA GLU A 70 -0.12 5.04 -13.49
C GLU A 70 0.49 4.71 -12.14
N LEU A 71 0.03 3.66 -11.45
CA LEU A 71 0.75 3.15 -10.28
C LEU A 71 1.58 1.95 -10.70
N ARG A 72 2.85 1.97 -10.32
CA ARG A 72 3.76 0.85 -10.52
C ARG A 72 4.26 0.37 -9.16
N PRO A 73 4.07 -0.90 -8.81
CA PRO A 73 4.63 -1.45 -7.58
C PRO A 73 6.16 -1.39 -7.63
N THR A 74 6.79 -1.15 -6.48
CA THR A 74 8.25 -1.19 -6.35
C THR A 74 8.65 -1.68 -4.97
N SER A 75 9.78 -2.37 -4.91
CA SER A 75 10.44 -2.78 -3.67
C SER A 75 11.38 -1.71 -3.12
N TRP A 76 11.48 -0.55 -3.77
CA TRP A 76 12.35 0.53 -3.32
C TRP A 76 11.81 1.21 -2.06
N THR A 77 12.73 1.78 -1.28
CA THR A 77 12.41 2.56 -0.09
C THR A 77 11.59 3.80 -0.44
N VAL A 78 10.62 4.15 0.42
CA VAL A 78 9.77 5.33 0.25
C VAL A 78 10.63 6.61 0.29
N THR A 79 10.55 7.42 -0.78
CA THR A 79 11.29 8.69 -0.91
C THR A 79 10.38 9.92 -0.88
N CYS A 80 9.06 9.74 -0.96
CA CYS A 80 8.11 10.84 -0.82
C CYS A 80 8.12 11.38 0.61
N LYS A 81 8.58 12.62 0.80
CA LYS A 81 8.67 13.28 2.13
C LYS A 81 7.37 13.21 2.94
N ARG A 82 6.21 13.32 2.30
CA ARG A 82 4.90 13.24 2.97
C ARG A 82 4.57 11.82 3.40
N CYS A 83 4.91 10.82 2.59
CA CYS A 83 4.76 9.41 2.98
C CYS A 83 5.74 9.04 4.10
N CYS A 84 6.98 9.53 4.09
CA CYS A 84 7.93 9.30 5.17
C CYS A 84 7.38 9.83 6.50
N LYS A 85 6.93 11.09 6.55
CA LYS A 85 6.28 11.65 7.75
C LYS A 85 5.10 10.81 8.22
N LEU A 86 4.23 10.40 7.31
CA LEU A 86 3.08 9.54 7.62
C LEU A 86 3.44 8.10 8.02
N LEU A 87 4.67 7.64 7.77
CA LEU A 87 5.17 6.35 8.26
C LEU A 87 5.81 6.52 9.64
N ASP A 88 6.51 7.63 9.87
CA ASP A 88 7.07 7.98 11.19
C ASP A 88 5.97 8.32 12.22
N GLU A 89 4.87 8.95 11.78
CA GLU A 89 3.70 9.28 12.60
C GLU A 89 2.79 8.07 12.89
N GLN A 90 3.09 6.90 12.32
CA GLN A 90 2.38 5.67 12.66
C GLN A 90 3.15 5.01 13.79
N PRO A 91 2.73 5.17 15.05
CA PRO A 91 3.28 4.32 16.09
C PRO A 91 3.02 2.89 15.66
N ALA A 92 4.02 2.03 15.79
CA ALA A 92 3.88 0.59 15.64
C ALA A 92 2.76 0.09 16.56
N LEU A 93 1.53 0.07 16.07
CA LEU A 93 0.43 -0.67 16.67
C LEU A 93 0.68 -2.14 16.32
N GLY A 94 1.57 -2.76 17.10
CA GLY A 94 1.90 -4.18 16.99
C GLY A 94 3.06 -4.68 17.86
N LEU A 95 3.99 -3.83 18.31
CA LEU A 95 4.97 -4.19 19.34
C LEU A 95 5.10 -3.04 20.34
N VAL A 96 4.14 -2.98 21.25
CA VAL A 96 4.33 -2.28 22.51
C VAL A 96 5.25 -3.17 23.35
N PHE A 97 6.55 -2.89 23.37
CA PHE A 97 7.34 -3.23 24.55
C PHE A 97 7.02 -2.16 25.60
N PRO A 98 6.36 -2.50 26.73
CA PRO A 98 6.15 -1.53 27.78
C PRO A 98 7.53 -1.13 28.32
N ALA A 99 7.85 0.16 28.30
CA ALA A 99 9.10 0.71 28.79
C ALA A 99 9.31 0.50 30.32
N ASP A 100 8.33 -0.08 31.02
CA ASP A 100 8.31 -0.29 32.47
C ASP A 100 7.92 -1.73 32.88
N ALA A 101 7.98 -2.71 31.96
CA ALA A 101 7.75 -4.10 32.37
C ALA A 101 9.00 -4.64 33.10
N PRO A 102 8.92 -5.05 34.38
CA PRO A 102 10.04 -5.70 35.04
C PRO A 102 10.36 -6.99 34.29
N ILE A 103 11.57 -7.07 33.73
CA ILE A 103 12.17 -8.28 33.16
C ILE A 103 11.95 -9.44 34.13
N GLN A 104 10.96 -10.28 33.84
CA GLN A 104 10.77 -11.51 34.59
C GLN A 104 11.86 -12.48 34.15
N PRO A 105 12.71 -12.98 35.05
CA PRO A 105 13.65 -14.02 34.69
C PRO A 105 12.85 -15.26 34.31
N VAL A 106 13.05 -15.73 33.08
CA VAL A 106 12.54 -17.04 32.67
C VAL A 106 13.26 -18.10 33.49
N LEU A 107 12.55 -18.70 34.45
CA LEU A 107 13.03 -19.87 35.18
C LEU A 107 12.99 -21.07 34.22
N TRP A 108 14.13 -21.33 33.60
CA TRP A 108 14.39 -22.59 32.93
C TRP A 108 14.32 -23.70 34.00
N THR A 109 13.41 -24.64 33.83
CA THR A 109 13.41 -25.91 34.59
C THR A 109 13.67 -27.03 33.57
N PRO A 110 14.55 -27.99 33.89
CA PRO A 110 15.24 -28.85 32.92
C PRO A 110 14.36 -29.93 32.28
#